data_AF-A0A9P0FN00-F1
#
_entry.id   AF-A0A9P0FN00-F1
#
_cell.length_a   1.000
_cell.length_b   1.000
_cell.length_c   1.000
_cell.angle_alpha   90.00
_cell.angle_beta   90.00
_cell.angle_gamma   90.00
#
_symmetry.space_group_name_H-M   'P 1'
#
loop_
_entity.id
_entity.type
_entity.pdbx_description
1 polymer ?
#
loop_
_entity_poly.entity_id
_entity_poly.type
_entity_poly.pdbx_seq_one_letter_code
_entity_poly.pdbx_strand_id
1 'polypeptide(L)'
;MIRSVLKKCNLFERIKNITCANRPKQIMEGVPLDSRKRLAEFYQSPSPKKTHFVGLTPLKELTNISSPSNRPFRVSIEGNIGAGKSTLIKYFEGFEGIETNAEPIDWWRNLDGYNLLDLLYKDINEWCRVFQSYVFLTRLKLQSAKPKNSSTTVQMFERSVQNNRFCFLEQARQSGYLKGADYAVLDQWYRWARSNVDINLDLIVYLRSTPDVVYERVKSRARPEENTISLEYLTQLHDSHEKWLMTEDERFNTVPVLVLDADKTRDEVLEQYRLNEGKILGHDKKGTKHITKEDKSKVKKTLDLD
;
A
#
# COMPACT_ATOMS: atom_id res chain seq x y z
N MET A 1 -28.17 -18.94 -40.85
CA MET A 1 -27.87 -17.51 -40.66
C MET A 1 -26.97 -17.24 -39.43
N ILE A 2 -26.01 -18.13 -39.10
CA ILE A 2 -24.98 -17.92 -38.05
C ILE A 2 -23.54 -18.22 -38.56
N ARG A 3 -23.38 -18.50 -39.86
CA ARG A 3 -22.06 -18.73 -40.49
C ARG A 3 -21.56 -17.59 -41.38
N SER A 4 -22.25 -16.44 -41.46
CA SER A 4 -21.82 -15.30 -42.31
C SER A 4 -21.42 -14.02 -41.57
N VAL A 5 -21.48 -13.98 -40.23
CA VAL A 5 -21.04 -12.80 -39.44
C VAL A 5 -19.54 -12.86 -39.08
N LEU A 6 -18.88 -14.02 -39.21
CA LEU A 6 -17.46 -14.19 -38.85
C LEU A 6 -16.47 -14.02 -40.03
N LYS A 7 -16.88 -13.36 -41.12
CA LYS A 7 -15.99 -13.06 -42.27
C LYS A 7 -15.68 -11.56 -42.48
N LYS A 8 -15.98 -10.69 -41.49
CA LYS A 8 -15.71 -9.24 -41.57
C LYS A 8 -14.94 -8.67 -40.38
N CYS A 9 -14.00 -9.41 -39.81
CA CYS A 9 -13.03 -8.86 -38.86
C CYS A 9 -11.61 -9.30 -39.22
N ASN A 10 -11.08 -8.77 -40.33
CA ASN A 10 -9.65 -8.74 -40.63
C ASN A 10 -8.92 -7.73 -39.71
N LEU A 11 -9.03 -7.90 -38.40
CA LEU A 11 -8.27 -7.14 -37.40
C LEU A 11 -7.18 -7.98 -36.73
N PHE A 12 -7.05 -9.27 -37.10
CA PHE A 12 -6.05 -10.17 -36.53
C PHE A 12 -4.75 -10.30 -37.34
N GLU A 13 -4.72 -9.83 -38.59
CA GLU A 13 -3.54 -9.91 -39.46
C GLU A 13 -2.67 -8.64 -39.45
N ARG A 14 -3.14 -7.53 -38.86
CA ARG A 14 -2.39 -6.25 -38.80
C ARG A 14 -1.51 -6.07 -37.56
N ILE A 15 -1.49 -7.02 -36.63
CA ILE A 15 -0.68 -6.95 -35.40
C ILE A 15 0.60 -7.82 -35.48
N LYS A 16 0.82 -8.54 -36.59
CA LYS A 16 2.00 -9.42 -36.71
C LYS A 16 3.30 -8.75 -37.18
N ASN A 17 3.30 -7.46 -37.52
CA ASN A 17 4.49 -6.78 -38.09
C ASN A 17 4.97 -5.54 -37.31
N ILE A 18 4.74 -5.45 -36.00
CA ILE A 18 5.52 -4.54 -35.14
C ILE A 18 6.57 -5.38 -34.42
N THR A 19 7.72 -5.49 -35.08
CA THR A 19 8.96 -6.04 -34.55
C THR A 19 9.42 -5.23 -33.35
N CYS A 20 9.34 -5.84 -32.16
CA CYS A 20 10.17 -5.48 -31.03
C CYS A 20 10.89 -6.75 -30.60
N ALA A 21 12.05 -6.98 -31.20
CA ALA A 21 13.00 -7.99 -30.78
C ALA A 21 13.50 -7.65 -29.36
N ASN A 22 13.70 -8.68 -28.55
CA ASN A 22 14.11 -8.68 -27.13
C ASN A 22 13.01 -8.44 -26.09
N ARG A 23 12.14 -9.44 -25.91
CA ARG A 23 11.54 -9.76 -24.60
C ARG A 23 11.97 -11.18 -24.21
N PRO A 24 12.53 -11.41 -23.01
CA PRO A 24 12.79 -12.77 -22.57
C PRO A 24 11.45 -13.49 -22.41
N LYS A 25 11.34 -14.68 -22.99
CA LYS A 25 10.24 -15.62 -22.75
C LYS A 25 10.20 -15.93 -21.25
N GLN A 26 9.30 -15.29 -20.50
CA GLN A 26 8.90 -15.79 -19.19
C GLN A 26 7.58 -16.54 -19.35
N ILE A 27 7.73 -17.86 -19.29
CA ILE A 27 6.69 -18.86 -19.18
C ILE A 27 5.86 -18.52 -17.92
N MET A 28 4.53 -18.43 -18.09
CA MET A 28 3.58 -18.46 -16.99
C MET A 28 3.56 -19.87 -16.39
N GLU A 29 4.42 -20.13 -15.41
CA GLU A 29 4.28 -21.28 -14.52
C GLU A 29 4.46 -20.84 -13.07
N GLY A 30 3.69 -21.48 -12.19
CA GLY A 30 3.39 -21.01 -10.85
C GLY A 30 4.60 -20.65 -10.00
N VAL A 31 4.39 -19.70 -9.09
CA VAL A 31 5.30 -19.43 -7.96
C VAL A 31 5.60 -20.78 -7.28
N PRO A 32 6.89 -21.19 -7.15
CA PRO A 32 7.27 -22.46 -6.56
C PRO A 32 6.57 -22.67 -5.21
N LEU A 33 6.11 -23.90 -4.94
CA LEU A 33 5.37 -24.26 -3.71
C LEU A 33 6.11 -23.84 -2.43
N ASP A 34 7.44 -23.89 -2.47
CA ASP A 34 8.35 -23.50 -1.39
C ASP A 34 8.22 -22.00 -1.02
N SER A 35 8.07 -21.13 -2.02
CA SER A 35 7.85 -19.70 -1.79
C SER A 35 6.49 -19.40 -1.15
N ARG A 36 5.46 -20.23 -1.37
CA ARG A 36 4.14 -20.10 -0.73
C ARG A 36 4.16 -20.54 0.73
N LYS A 37 4.86 -21.64 1.03
CA LYS A 37 5.00 -22.15 2.40
C LYS A 37 5.76 -21.15 3.27
N ARG A 38 6.87 -20.60 2.76
CA ARG A 38 7.64 -19.54 3.44
C ARG A 38 6.85 -18.23 3.61
N LEU A 39 5.97 -17.88 2.66
CA LEU A 39 5.07 -16.73 2.81
C LEU A 39 4.09 -16.93 3.97
N ALA A 40 3.50 -18.12 4.07
CA ALA A 40 2.60 -18.47 5.16
C ALA A 40 3.31 -18.45 6.51
N GLU A 41 4.53 -19.01 6.58
CA GLU A 41 5.37 -19.01 7.78
C GLU A 41 5.75 -17.59 8.23
N PHE A 42 6.10 -16.70 7.31
CA PHE A 42 6.39 -15.29 7.62
C PHE A 42 5.19 -14.59 8.26
N TYR A 43 4.00 -14.73 7.68
CA TYR A 43 2.79 -14.11 8.25
C TYR A 43 2.30 -14.79 9.53
N GLN A 44 2.72 -16.03 9.80
CA GLN A 44 2.48 -16.73 11.06
C GLN A 44 3.50 -16.38 12.16
N SER A 45 4.63 -15.75 11.82
CA SER A 45 5.62 -15.31 12.81
C SER A 45 5.06 -14.21 13.73
N PRO A 46 5.52 -14.11 15.00
CA PRO A 46 5.13 -13.04 15.89
C PRO A 46 5.58 -11.68 15.34
N SER A 47 4.74 -10.66 15.51
CA SER A 47 5.07 -9.29 15.10
C SER A 47 6.34 -8.80 15.82
N PRO A 48 7.17 -7.94 15.17
CA PRO A 48 8.27 -7.28 15.84
C PRO A 48 7.77 -6.59 17.12
N LYS A 49 8.53 -6.67 18.22
CA LYS A 49 8.19 -5.95 19.45
C LYS A 49 8.09 -4.46 19.17
N LYS A 50 7.21 -3.76 19.90
CA LYS A 50 6.96 -2.32 19.77
C LYS A 50 8.29 -1.55 19.83
N THR A 51 8.51 -0.67 18.85
CA THR A 51 9.70 0.17 18.79
C THR A 51 9.25 1.62 18.71
N HIS A 52 9.87 2.54 19.46
CA HIS A 52 9.58 3.98 19.35
C HIS A 52 10.26 4.62 18.14
N PHE A 53 10.52 3.82 17.10
CA PHE A 53 11.31 4.25 15.96
C PHE A 53 10.53 5.26 15.12
N VAL A 54 11.06 6.48 15.05
CA VAL A 54 10.65 7.53 14.11
C VAL A 54 11.85 7.79 13.21
N GLY A 55 11.67 7.60 11.90
CA GLY A 55 12.76 7.70 10.93
C GLY A 55 12.59 6.77 9.73
N LEU A 56 13.62 6.71 8.88
CA LEU A 56 13.67 5.77 7.76
C LEU A 56 14.03 4.37 8.26
N THR A 57 13.26 3.36 7.90
CA THR A 57 13.61 1.97 8.25
C THR A 57 15.03 1.64 7.75
N PRO A 58 15.83 0.90 8.55
CA PRO A 58 17.27 0.74 8.33
C PRO A 58 17.65 0.10 6.99
N LEU A 59 16.70 -0.49 6.27
CA LEU A 59 16.98 -1.05 4.95
C LEU A 59 17.25 -0.01 3.89
N LYS A 60 16.72 1.23 4.00
CA LYS A 60 16.78 2.18 2.88
C LYS A 60 16.96 3.61 3.34
N GLU A 61 18.23 4.02 3.40
CA GLU A 61 18.59 5.42 3.25
C GLU A 61 18.05 5.95 1.90
N LEU A 62 17.47 7.16 1.89
CA LEU A 62 16.95 7.85 0.70
C LEU A 62 18.03 8.16 -0.36
N THR A 63 19.25 7.68 -0.20
CA THR A 63 20.44 8.23 -0.84
C THR A 63 20.53 7.95 -2.33
N ASN A 64 19.66 7.10 -2.92
CA ASN A 64 19.73 6.72 -4.33
C ASN A 64 18.37 6.47 -5.02
N ILE A 65 17.24 6.96 -4.48
CA ILE A 65 15.96 6.80 -5.18
C ILE A 65 15.87 7.83 -6.31
N SER A 66 16.41 7.49 -7.48
CA SER A 66 16.02 8.19 -8.69
C SER A 66 14.62 7.72 -9.07
N SER A 67 13.62 8.59 -8.96
CA SER A 67 12.35 8.36 -9.63
C SER A 67 12.64 8.06 -11.11
N PRO A 68 11.96 7.08 -11.73
CA PRO A 68 12.09 6.87 -13.17
C PRO A 68 11.81 8.19 -13.87
N SER A 69 12.71 8.64 -14.76
CA SER A 69 12.63 9.96 -15.43
C SER A 69 11.31 10.23 -16.18
N ASN A 70 10.49 9.19 -16.33
CA ASN A 70 9.29 9.19 -17.15
C ASN A 70 7.99 9.25 -16.33
N ARG A 71 8.05 9.36 -14.99
CA ARG A 71 6.85 9.59 -14.16
C ARG A 71 7.14 10.45 -12.92
N PRO A 72 6.11 11.08 -12.32
CA PRO A 72 6.25 11.75 -11.03
C PRO A 72 6.74 10.81 -9.93
N PHE A 73 7.35 11.39 -8.88
CA PHE A 73 7.68 10.67 -7.66
C PHE A 73 6.39 10.20 -6.99
N ARG A 74 6.31 8.92 -6.61
CA ARG A 74 5.09 8.31 -6.06
C ARG A 74 5.29 7.94 -4.60
N VAL A 75 4.48 8.54 -3.74
CA VAL A 75 4.49 8.26 -2.30
C VAL A 75 3.15 7.69 -1.86
N SER A 76 3.17 6.64 -1.05
CA SER A 76 1.95 6.14 -0.40
C SER A 76 1.96 6.46 1.08
N ILE A 77 0.85 6.96 1.59
CA ILE A 77 0.62 7.21 3.01
C ILE A 77 -0.14 6.01 3.59
N GLU A 78 0.57 5.23 4.39
CA GLU A 78 0.10 3.98 4.97
C GLU A 78 -0.16 4.13 6.48
N GLY A 79 -1.02 3.28 7.01
CA GLY A 79 -1.40 3.34 8.41
C GLY A 79 -2.77 2.72 8.68
N ASN A 80 -2.97 2.34 9.95
CA ASN A 80 -4.20 1.73 10.42
C ASN A 80 -5.41 2.66 10.19
N ILE A 81 -6.63 2.11 10.28
CA ILE A 81 -7.87 2.89 10.26
C ILE A 81 -7.79 3.90 11.42
N GLY A 82 -8.13 5.16 11.20
CA GLY A 82 -8.01 6.21 12.24
C GLY A 82 -6.59 6.76 12.49
N ALA A 83 -5.54 6.28 11.80
CA ALA A 83 -4.16 6.74 12.03
C ALA A 83 -3.85 8.18 11.54
N GLY A 84 -4.78 8.87 10.87
CA GLY A 84 -4.57 10.26 10.40
C GLY A 84 -4.05 10.42 8.97
N LYS A 85 -4.11 9.39 8.12
CA LYS A 85 -3.64 9.44 6.72
C LYS A 85 -4.26 10.57 5.91
N SER A 86 -5.59 10.70 5.94
CA SER A 86 -6.29 11.77 5.22
C SER A 86 -5.88 13.15 5.72
N THR A 87 -5.45 13.29 6.98
CA THR A 87 -4.92 14.55 7.52
C THR A 87 -3.57 14.90 6.90
N LEU A 88 -2.68 13.92 6.71
CA LEU A 88 -1.40 14.13 6.02
C LEU A 88 -1.60 14.41 4.52
N ILE A 89 -2.54 13.73 3.86
CA ILE A 89 -2.87 14.01 2.46
C ILE A 89 -3.36 15.46 2.30
N LYS A 90 -4.28 15.90 3.18
CA LYS A 90 -4.76 17.30 3.19
C LYS A 90 -3.68 18.31 3.52
N TYR A 91 -2.66 17.94 4.29
CA TYR A 91 -1.53 18.82 4.59
C TYR A 91 -0.77 19.22 3.33
N PHE A 92 -0.55 18.28 2.41
CA PHE A 92 0.13 18.52 1.13
C PHE A 92 -0.81 18.95 0.00
N GLU A 93 -2.13 18.90 0.22
CA GLU A 93 -3.11 19.35 -0.76
C GLU A 93 -2.94 20.85 -1.04
N GLY A 94 -2.77 21.21 -2.31
CA GLY A 94 -2.57 22.60 -2.75
C GLY A 94 -1.11 23.05 -2.86
N PHE A 95 -0.14 22.22 -2.47
CA PHE A 95 1.27 22.47 -2.75
C PHE A 95 1.53 22.34 -4.26
N GLU A 96 2.43 23.18 -4.78
CA GLU A 96 2.75 23.20 -6.20
C GLU A 96 3.38 21.88 -6.66
N GLY A 97 2.93 21.35 -7.81
CA GLY A 97 3.45 20.11 -8.38
C GLY A 97 2.99 18.83 -7.66
N ILE A 98 2.17 18.93 -6.62
CA ILE A 98 1.66 17.77 -5.89
C ILE A 98 0.25 17.41 -6.33
N GLU A 99 0.06 16.15 -6.71
CA GLU A 99 -1.25 15.55 -6.92
C GLU A 99 -1.56 14.57 -5.78
N THR A 100 -2.64 14.84 -5.05
CA THR A 100 -3.12 13.97 -3.98
C THR A 100 -4.28 13.08 -4.43
N ASN A 101 -4.19 11.79 -4.11
CA ASN A 101 -5.20 10.78 -4.39
C ASN A 101 -5.67 10.15 -3.08
N ALA A 102 -6.78 10.64 -2.52
CA ALA A 102 -7.39 10.11 -1.31
C ALA A 102 -8.03 8.72 -1.54
N GLU A 103 -8.31 7.99 -0.45
CA GLU A 103 -9.06 6.73 -0.56
C GLU A 103 -10.47 7.02 -1.13
N PRO A 104 -10.93 6.30 -2.16
CA PRO A 104 -12.21 6.58 -2.81
C PRO A 104 -13.37 5.98 -2.00
N ILE A 105 -13.53 6.40 -0.74
CA ILE A 105 -14.57 5.91 0.18
C ILE A 105 -15.97 6.05 -0.42
N ASP A 106 -16.23 7.13 -1.15
CA ASP A 106 -17.53 7.37 -1.78
C ASP A 106 -17.85 6.33 -2.86
N TRP A 107 -16.84 5.80 -3.56
CA TRP A 107 -17.04 4.72 -4.53
C TRP A 107 -17.38 3.41 -3.81
N TRP A 108 -16.78 3.16 -2.65
CA TRP A 108 -17.05 1.96 -1.84
C TRP A 108 -18.41 2.02 -1.14
N ARG A 109 -18.92 3.23 -0.89
CA ARG A 109 -20.25 3.49 -0.34
C ARG A 109 -21.37 3.46 -1.37
N ASN A 110 -21.04 3.58 -2.65
CA ASN A 110 -22.01 3.56 -3.72
C ASN A 110 -21.41 2.94 -5.00
N LEU A 111 -21.35 1.61 -5.02
CA LEU A 111 -21.15 0.86 -6.25
C LEU A 111 -22.54 0.53 -6.83
N ASP A 112 -22.98 1.29 -7.83
CA ASP A 112 -24.26 1.06 -8.52
C ASP A 112 -25.46 0.87 -7.55
N GLY A 113 -25.52 1.69 -6.49
CA GLY A 113 -26.56 1.64 -5.46
C GLY A 113 -26.22 0.79 -4.23
N TYR A 114 -25.10 0.06 -4.23
CA TYR A 114 -24.69 -0.79 -3.12
C TYR A 114 -23.58 -0.14 -2.27
N ASN A 115 -23.80 -0.09 -0.95
CA ASN A 115 -22.78 0.33 0.01
C ASN A 115 -21.95 -0.89 0.46
N LEU A 116 -20.88 -1.19 -0.27
CA LEU A 116 -20.01 -2.33 0.02
C LEU A 116 -19.24 -2.16 1.34
N LEU A 117 -18.97 -0.92 1.77
CA LEU A 117 -18.31 -0.66 3.05
C LEU A 117 -19.22 -1.02 4.24
N ASP A 118 -20.50 -0.66 4.16
CA ASP A 118 -21.51 -1.05 5.14
C ASP A 118 -21.74 -2.56 5.14
N LEU A 119 -21.87 -3.18 3.96
CA LEU A 119 -22.02 -4.63 3.83
C LEU A 119 -20.83 -5.39 4.44
N LEU A 120 -19.60 -4.92 4.24
CA LEU A 120 -18.39 -5.49 4.86
C LEU A 120 -18.50 -5.52 6.38
N TYR A 121 -18.86 -4.42 7.02
CA TYR A 121 -18.88 -4.34 8.49
C TYR A 121 -20.13 -4.93 9.12
N LYS A 122 -21.18 -5.18 8.33
CA LYS A 122 -22.37 -5.96 8.74
C LYS A 122 -22.11 -7.47 8.73
N ASP A 123 -21.44 -7.98 7.69
CA ASP A 123 -21.04 -9.38 7.62
C ASP A 123 -19.72 -9.52 6.84
N ILE A 124 -18.62 -9.47 7.59
CA ILE A 124 -17.27 -9.55 7.01
C ILE A 124 -17.01 -10.92 6.38
N ASN A 125 -17.66 -11.99 6.85
CA ASN A 125 -17.43 -13.34 6.30
C ASN A 125 -18.05 -13.50 4.91
N GLU A 126 -19.20 -12.88 4.67
CA GLU A 126 -19.83 -12.91 3.34
C GLU A 126 -19.19 -11.90 2.37
N TRP A 127 -18.95 -10.67 2.85
CA TRP A 127 -18.63 -9.55 1.96
C TRP A 127 -17.15 -9.24 1.80
N CYS A 128 -16.26 -9.81 2.62
CA CYS A 128 -14.82 -9.52 2.54
C CYS A 128 -14.24 -9.79 1.14
N ARG A 129 -14.57 -10.91 0.49
CA ARG A 129 -14.06 -11.22 -0.86
C ARG A 129 -14.46 -10.16 -1.89
N VAL A 130 -15.71 -9.72 -1.86
CA VAL A 130 -16.28 -8.77 -2.82
C VAL A 130 -15.68 -7.39 -2.58
N PHE A 131 -15.65 -6.98 -1.31
CA PHE A 131 -15.08 -5.71 -0.91
C PHE A 131 -13.59 -5.61 -1.27
N GLN A 132 -12.77 -6.61 -0.90
CA GLN A 132 -11.33 -6.59 -1.21
C GLN A 132 -11.05 -6.60 -2.72
N SER A 133 -11.86 -7.32 -3.52
CA SER A 133 -11.78 -7.27 -4.99
C SER A 133 -12.01 -5.86 -5.53
N TYR A 134 -13.04 -5.17 -5.01
CA TYR A 134 -13.40 -3.84 -5.47
C TYR A 134 -12.41 -2.76 -4.99
N VAL A 135 -11.93 -2.85 -3.75
CA VAL A 135 -10.88 -1.96 -3.24
C VAL A 135 -9.60 -2.12 -4.07
N PHE A 136 -9.20 -3.35 -4.41
CA PHE A 136 -8.07 -3.59 -5.30
C PHE A 136 -8.24 -2.90 -6.66
N LEU A 137 -9.40 -3.06 -7.31
CA LEU A 137 -9.71 -2.41 -8.59
C LEU A 137 -9.64 -0.89 -8.51
N THR A 138 -10.28 -0.30 -7.50
CA THR A 138 -10.36 1.16 -7.35
C THR A 138 -9.01 1.79 -7.04
N ARG A 139 -8.19 1.17 -6.17
CA ARG A 139 -6.81 1.61 -5.93
C ARG A 139 -5.90 1.39 -7.13
N LEU A 140 -6.07 0.29 -7.87
CA LEU A 140 -5.32 0.08 -9.12
C LEU A 140 -5.61 1.19 -10.13
N LYS A 141 -6.88 1.60 -10.30
CA LYS A 141 -7.25 2.73 -11.16
C LYS A 141 -6.56 4.03 -10.75
N LEU A 142 -6.53 4.35 -9.45
CA LEU A 142 -5.88 5.56 -8.94
C LEU A 142 -4.35 5.51 -9.11
N GLN A 143 -3.72 4.42 -8.69
CA GLN A 143 -2.25 4.30 -8.68
C GLN A 143 -1.65 4.14 -10.07
N SER A 144 -2.42 3.60 -11.03
CA SER A 144 -2.00 3.49 -12.43
C SER A 144 -2.34 4.72 -13.27
N ALA A 145 -3.12 5.66 -12.74
CA ALA A 145 -3.49 6.87 -13.45
C ALA A 145 -2.25 7.73 -13.76
N LYS A 146 -2.24 8.28 -14.97
CA LYS A 146 -1.31 9.35 -15.32
C LYS A 146 -1.66 10.59 -14.51
N PRO A 147 -0.66 11.43 -14.18
CA PRO A 147 -0.94 12.70 -13.52
C PRO A 147 -1.93 13.53 -14.35
N LYS A 148 -2.85 14.20 -13.66
CA LYS A 148 -3.88 15.06 -14.27
C LYS A 148 -3.26 16.29 -14.92
N ASN A 149 -2.15 16.78 -14.36
CA ASN A 149 -1.42 17.94 -14.83
C ASN A 149 0.01 17.57 -15.24
N SER A 150 0.51 18.12 -16.34
CA SER A 150 1.88 17.89 -16.81
C SER A 150 2.96 18.45 -15.87
N SER A 151 2.60 19.42 -15.03
CA SER A 151 3.49 20.00 -14.00
C SER A 151 3.59 19.16 -12.72
N THR A 152 2.88 18.03 -12.63
CA THR A 152 2.90 17.16 -11.45
C THR A 152 4.28 16.53 -11.30
N THR A 153 4.96 16.82 -10.18
CA THR A 153 6.25 16.27 -9.80
C THR A 153 6.10 15.14 -8.78
N VAL A 154 5.03 15.16 -7.97
CA VAL A 154 4.73 14.16 -6.94
C VAL A 154 3.28 13.69 -7.04
N GLN A 155 3.04 12.38 -7.03
CA GLN A 155 1.72 11.79 -6.79
C GLN A 155 1.70 11.13 -5.41
N MET A 156 0.80 11.59 -4.54
CA MET A 156 0.56 11.01 -3.22
C MET A 156 -0.69 10.15 -3.23
N PHE A 157 -0.63 8.98 -2.61
CA PHE A 157 -1.77 8.05 -2.51
C PHE A 157 -2.09 7.77 -1.04
N GLU A 158 -3.35 7.93 -0.65
CA GLU A 158 -3.84 7.42 0.61
C GLU A 158 -3.98 5.90 0.51
N ARG A 159 -2.99 5.19 1.06
CA ARG A 159 -2.73 3.76 0.85
C ARG A 159 -2.42 3.39 -0.60
N SER A 160 -2.13 2.11 -0.80
CA SER A 160 -1.69 1.56 -2.09
C SER A 160 -2.30 0.19 -2.41
N VAL A 161 -2.11 -0.26 -3.65
CA VAL A 161 -2.42 -1.64 -4.07
C VAL A 161 -1.57 -2.66 -3.29
N GLN A 162 -0.34 -2.29 -2.90
CA GLN A 162 0.54 -3.09 -2.05
C GLN A 162 -0.10 -3.29 -0.66
N ASN A 163 -0.70 -2.25 -0.07
CA ASN A 163 -1.41 -2.36 1.20
C ASN A 163 -2.60 -3.33 1.16
N ASN A 164 -3.36 -3.39 0.06
CA ASN A 164 -4.39 -4.42 -0.08
C ASN A 164 -3.78 -5.80 0.07
N ARG A 165 -2.69 -6.05 -0.66
CA ARG A 165 -2.10 -7.37 -0.72
C ARG A 165 -1.41 -7.80 0.57
N PHE A 166 -0.56 -6.95 1.12
CA PHE A 166 0.35 -7.31 2.20
C PHE A 166 -0.20 -6.99 3.59
N CYS A 167 -1.25 -6.17 3.68
CA CYS A 167 -1.93 -5.88 4.94
C CYS A 167 -3.36 -6.46 4.97
N PHE A 168 -4.30 -5.93 4.19
CA PHE A 168 -5.72 -6.29 4.32
C PHE A 168 -6.02 -7.74 3.93
N LEU A 169 -5.45 -8.25 2.83
CA LEU A 169 -5.63 -9.65 2.43
C LEU A 169 -5.00 -10.62 3.42
N GLU A 170 -3.86 -10.26 4.01
CA GLU A 170 -3.17 -11.11 4.98
C GLU A 170 -3.91 -11.14 6.31
N GLN A 171 -4.38 -9.99 6.78
CA GLN A 171 -5.25 -9.91 7.95
C GLN A 171 -6.54 -10.72 7.74
N ALA A 172 -7.19 -10.55 6.58
CA ALA A 172 -8.44 -11.27 6.28
C ALA A 172 -8.24 -12.79 6.21
N ARG A 173 -7.11 -13.25 5.65
CA ARG A 173 -6.75 -14.67 5.61
C ARG A 173 -6.47 -15.22 7.02
N GLN A 174 -5.70 -14.48 7.82
CA GLN A 174 -5.35 -14.89 9.19
C GLN A 174 -6.58 -14.95 10.10
N SER A 175 -7.53 -14.04 9.89
CA SER A 175 -8.78 -13.95 10.67
C SER A 175 -9.87 -14.91 10.18
N GLY A 176 -9.61 -15.68 9.11
CA GLY A 176 -10.59 -16.61 8.53
C GLY A 176 -11.69 -15.96 7.67
N TYR A 177 -11.67 -14.64 7.47
CA TYR A 177 -12.64 -13.91 6.65
C TYR A 177 -12.50 -14.19 5.14
N LEU A 178 -11.32 -14.67 4.72
CA LEU A 178 -11.04 -14.98 3.33
C LEU A 178 -10.58 -16.43 3.19
N LYS A 179 -11.35 -17.22 2.44
CA LYS A 179 -11.03 -18.63 2.16
C LYS A 179 -9.78 -18.73 1.29
N GLY A 180 -9.11 -19.88 1.35
CA GLY A 180 -7.85 -20.09 0.62
C GLY A 180 -7.95 -19.87 -0.89
N ALA A 181 -9.07 -20.27 -1.52
CA ALA A 181 -9.30 -20.06 -2.95
C ALA A 181 -9.49 -18.57 -3.29
N ASP A 182 -10.30 -17.85 -2.51
CA ASP A 182 -10.52 -16.39 -2.70
C ASP A 182 -9.20 -15.63 -2.57
N TYR A 183 -8.42 -15.94 -1.53
CA TYR A 183 -7.09 -15.37 -1.33
C TYR A 183 -6.16 -15.64 -2.51
N ALA A 184 -6.11 -16.87 -3.01
CA ALA A 184 -5.24 -17.25 -4.13
C ALA A 184 -5.62 -16.53 -5.45
N VAL A 185 -6.91 -16.25 -5.67
CA VAL A 185 -7.37 -15.48 -6.84
C VAL A 185 -6.95 -14.02 -6.71
N LEU A 186 -7.18 -13.38 -5.56
CA LEU A 186 -6.82 -11.98 -5.36
C LEU A 186 -5.29 -11.75 -5.37
N ASP A 187 -4.52 -12.68 -4.82
CA ASP A 187 -3.06 -12.70 -4.91
C ASP A 187 -2.57 -12.80 -6.37
N GLN A 188 -3.24 -13.60 -7.21
CA GLN A 188 -2.93 -13.68 -8.64
C GLN A 188 -3.23 -12.37 -9.38
N TRP A 189 -4.36 -11.71 -9.07
CA TRP A 189 -4.67 -10.39 -9.61
C TRP A 189 -3.58 -9.36 -9.26
N TYR A 190 -3.13 -9.35 -8.01
CA TYR A 190 -2.02 -8.49 -7.58
C TYR A 190 -0.74 -8.77 -8.37
N ARG A 191 -0.36 -10.05 -8.52
CA ARG A 191 0.83 -10.42 -9.31
C ARG A 191 0.73 -9.98 -10.76
N TRP A 192 -0.44 -10.19 -11.38
CA TRP A 192 -0.68 -9.72 -12.75
C TRP A 192 -0.54 -8.21 -12.85
N ALA A 193 -1.15 -7.44 -11.94
CA ALA A 193 -1.06 -5.98 -11.95
C ALA A 193 0.39 -5.51 -11.78
N ARG A 194 1.14 -6.09 -10.83
CA ARG A 194 2.56 -5.78 -10.61
C ARG A 194 3.41 -6.02 -11.86
N SER A 195 3.10 -7.03 -12.67
CA SER A 195 3.85 -7.35 -13.89
C SER A 195 3.41 -6.56 -15.14
N ASN A 196 2.20 -6.00 -15.16
CA ASN A 196 1.61 -5.42 -16.37
C ASN A 196 1.29 -3.93 -16.26
N VAL A 197 1.26 -3.37 -15.06
CA VAL A 197 0.86 -1.99 -14.78
C VAL A 197 1.91 -1.33 -13.91
N ASP A 198 2.29 -0.09 -14.23
CA ASP A 198 3.20 0.67 -13.37
C ASP A 198 2.46 1.15 -12.12
N ILE A 199 2.59 0.36 -11.06
CA ILE A 199 2.11 0.65 -9.70
C ILE A 199 3.27 0.84 -8.72
N ASN A 200 4.47 1.14 -9.21
CA ASN A 200 5.63 1.30 -8.34
C ASN A 200 5.49 2.54 -7.44
N LEU A 201 5.98 2.40 -6.21
CA LEU A 201 6.11 3.48 -5.24
C LEU A 201 7.59 3.75 -5.02
N ASP A 202 7.92 5.03 -4.85
CA ASP A 202 9.27 5.48 -4.54
C ASP A 202 9.45 5.67 -3.03
N LEU A 203 8.37 5.94 -2.29
CA LEU A 203 8.38 6.05 -0.83
C LEU A 203 7.07 5.53 -0.24
N ILE A 204 7.15 4.92 0.94
CA ILE A 204 6.01 4.68 1.83
C ILE A 204 6.20 5.55 3.07
N VAL A 205 5.20 6.33 3.44
CA VAL A 205 5.13 7.01 4.73
C VAL A 205 4.20 6.20 5.63
N TYR A 206 4.73 5.62 6.68
CA TYR A 206 3.94 4.86 7.65
C TYR A 206 3.58 5.72 8.85
N LEU A 207 2.30 6.10 8.95
CA LEU A 207 1.73 6.69 10.16
C LEU A 207 1.47 5.58 11.18
N ARG A 208 2.46 5.35 12.04
CA ARG A 208 2.44 4.29 13.03
C ARG A 208 1.70 4.77 14.28
N SER A 209 0.66 4.05 14.66
CA SER A 209 -0.18 4.36 15.80
C SER A 209 -0.60 3.07 16.50
N THR A 210 -0.71 3.09 17.82
CA THR A 210 -1.14 1.94 18.60
C THR A 210 -2.62 1.61 18.36
N PRO A 211 -3.01 0.33 18.45
CA PRO A 211 -4.41 -0.10 18.32
C PRO A 211 -5.37 0.69 19.23
N ASP A 212 -4.98 0.95 20.48
CA ASP A 212 -5.80 1.71 21.44
C ASP A 212 -6.05 3.15 20.96
N VAL A 213 -5.00 3.86 20.54
CA VAL A 213 -5.12 5.24 20.05
C VAL A 213 -6.00 5.29 18.80
N VAL A 214 -5.82 4.38 17.86
CA VAL A 214 -6.67 4.38 16.66
C VAL A 214 -8.10 3.95 16.95
N TYR A 215 -8.33 3.07 17.92
CA TYR A 215 -9.66 2.67 18.34
C TYR A 215 -10.45 3.85 18.90
N GLU A 216 -9.83 4.64 19.78
CA GLU A 216 -10.44 5.87 20.31
C GLU A 216 -10.71 6.90 19.19
N ARG A 217 -9.81 7.02 18.21
CA ARG A 217 -10.02 7.91 17.04
C ARG A 217 -11.15 7.43 16.13
N VAL A 218 -11.28 6.13 15.91
CA VAL A 218 -12.38 5.54 15.12
C VAL A 218 -13.71 5.83 15.81
N LYS A 219 -13.80 5.61 17.12
CA LYS A 219 -14.99 5.95 17.92
C LYS A 219 -15.32 7.43 17.86
N SER A 220 -14.32 8.30 18.06
CA SER A 220 -14.51 9.76 18.03
C SER A 220 -14.97 10.26 16.65
N ARG A 221 -14.47 9.66 15.56
CA ARG A 221 -14.90 9.99 14.19
C ARG A 221 -16.35 9.56 13.91
N ALA A 222 -16.86 8.56 14.62
CA ALA A 222 -18.25 8.11 14.58
C ALA A 222 -18.80 7.88 13.16
N ARG A 223 -17.98 7.28 12.28
CA ARG A 223 -18.45 6.92 10.94
C ARG A 223 -19.46 5.78 11.07
N PRO A 224 -20.70 5.91 10.54
CA PRO A 224 -21.77 4.93 10.78
C PRO A 224 -21.39 3.49 10.47
N GLU A 225 -20.67 3.26 9.37
CA GLU A 225 -20.27 1.91 8.94
C GLU A 225 -19.18 1.29 9.84
N GLU A 226 -18.43 2.10 10.59
CA GLU A 226 -17.26 1.65 11.37
C GLU A 226 -17.57 1.39 12.85
N ASN A 227 -18.83 1.56 13.27
CA ASN A 227 -19.25 1.41 14.67
C ASN A 227 -19.04 -0.01 15.22
N THR A 228 -18.98 -1.03 14.35
CA THR A 228 -18.78 -2.43 14.73
C THR A 228 -17.31 -2.85 14.77
N ILE A 229 -16.38 -1.95 14.42
CA ILE A 229 -14.95 -2.26 14.44
C ILE A 229 -14.48 -2.50 15.88
N SER A 230 -13.90 -3.67 16.13
CA SER A 230 -13.34 -4.04 17.43
C SER A 230 -11.87 -3.61 17.55
N LEU A 231 -11.41 -3.45 18.80
CA LEU A 231 -9.99 -3.27 19.09
C LEU A 231 -9.14 -4.44 18.59
N GLU A 232 -9.67 -5.66 18.69
CA GLU A 232 -9.03 -6.88 18.19
C GLU A 232 -8.78 -6.80 16.67
N TYR A 233 -9.78 -6.36 15.89
CA TYR A 233 -9.62 -6.17 14.45
C TYR A 233 -8.53 -5.13 14.12
N LEU A 234 -8.50 -4.02 14.87
CA LEU A 234 -7.47 -2.99 14.70
C LEU A 234 -6.09 -3.48 15.13
N THR A 235 -6.00 -4.36 16.11
CA THR A 235 -4.75 -5.01 16.56
C THR A 235 -4.20 -5.92 15.46
N GLN A 236 -5.04 -6.76 14.87
CA GLN A 236 -4.64 -7.64 13.75
C GLN A 236 -4.23 -6.84 12.50
N LEU A 237 -4.90 -5.72 12.23
CA LEU A 237 -4.46 -4.80 11.17
C LEU A 237 -3.12 -4.14 11.52
N HIS A 238 -2.90 -3.75 12.77
CA HIS A 238 -1.62 -3.20 13.22
C HIS A 238 -0.51 -4.21 13.00
N ASP A 239 -0.67 -5.45 13.46
CA ASP A 239 0.29 -6.54 13.24
C ASP A 239 0.61 -6.76 11.76
N SER A 240 -0.40 -6.67 10.90
CA SER A 240 -0.21 -6.82 9.45
C SER A 240 0.56 -5.64 8.83
N HIS A 241 0.37 -4.40 9.32
CA HIS A 241 1.21 -3.26 8.92
C HIS A 241 2.65 -3.43 9.43
N GLU A 242 2.84 -3.82 10.68
CA GLU A 242 4.16 -4.02 11.28
C GLU A 242 4.96 -5.07 10.49
N LYS A 243 4.35 -6.24 10.24
CA LYS A 243 4.96 -7.32 9.44
C LYS A 243 5.33 -6.87 8.03
N TRP A 244 4.53 -6.02 7.39
CA TRP A 244 4.83 -5.57 6.03
C TRP A 244 5.85 -4.43 5.98
N LEU A 245 5.68 -3.42 6.83
CA LEU A 245 6.39 -2.14 6.71
C LEU A 245 7.70 -2.10 7.51
N MET A 246 7.83 -2.97 8.52
CA MET A 246 9.02 -3.05 9.38
C MET A 246 9.91 -4.27 9.06
N THR A 247 9.57 -5.06 8.04
CA THR A 247 10.35 -6.23 7.63
C THR A 247 11.66 -5.87 6.95
N GLU A 248 12.70 -6.66 7.21
CA GLU A 248 13.96 -6.63 6.47
C GLU A 248 13.97 -7.51 5.22
N ASP A 249 12.87 -8.22 4.96
CA ASP A 249 12.79 -9.15 3.86
C ASP A 249 12.27 -8.47 2.59
N GLU A 250 13.19 -8.28 1.64
CA GLU A 250 12.93 -7.63 0.35
C GLU A 250 11.87 -8.33 -0.51
N ARG A 251 11.51 -9.58 -0.19
CA ARG A 251 10.41 -10.27 -0.86
C ARG A 251 9.06 -9.60 -0.58
N PHE A 252 8.93 -8.93 0.56
CA PHE A 252 7.69 -8.28 1.00
C PHE A 252 7.68 -6.78 0.75
N ASN A 253 8.82 -6.10 0.94
CA ASN A 253 8.91 -4.67 0.69
C ASN A 253 10.26 -4.25 0.12
N THR A 254 10.25 -3.72 -1.10
CA THR A 254 11.42 -3.11 -1.72
C THR A 254 11.39 -1.58 -1.67
N VAL A 255 10.38 -0.96 -1.09
CA VAL A 255 10.19 0.49 -1.07
C VAL A 255 10.65 1.05 0.28
N PRO A 256 11.40 2.16 0.31
CA PRO A 256 11.80 2.80 1.56
C PRO A 256 10.58 3.23 2.39
N VAL A 257 10.68 3.07 3.71
CA VAL A 257 9.59 3.41 4.63
C VAL A 257 10.04 4.50 5.59
N LEU A 258 9.38 5.66 5.53
CA LEU A 258 9.49 6.71 6.52
C LEU A 258 8.42 6.50 7.60
N VAL A 259 8.84 6.17 8.81
CA VAL A 259 7.94 5.96 9.95
C VAL A 259 7.76 7.26 10.71
N LEU A 260 6.50 7.67 10.89
CA LEU A 260 6.10 8.82 11.72
C LEU A 260 5.26 8.31 12.90
N ASP A 261 5.53 8.83 14.10
CA ASP A 261 4.77 8.50 15.30
C ASP A 261 3.47 9.30 15.32
N ALA A 262 2.38 8.62 15.02
CA ALA A 262 1.05 9.19 14.94
C ALA A 262 0.28 9.11 16.28
N ASP A 263 0.88 8.61 17.38
CA ASP A 263 0.28 8.65 18.73
C ASP A 263 0.52 10.00 19.42
N LYS A 264 1.42 10.82 18.89
CA LYS A 264 1.74 12.16 19.39
C LYS A 264 0.58 13.14 19.30
N THR A 265 0.72 14.28 19.99
CA THR A 265 -0.23 15.38 19.90
C THR A 265 -0.30 15.93 18.47
N ARG A 266 -1.39 16.63 18.13
CA ARG A 266 -1.58 17.20 16.79
C ARG A 266 -0.40 18.09 16.37
N ASP A 267 0.11 18.91 17.27
CA ASP A 267 1.19 19.85 16.97
C ASP A 267 2.52 19.12 16.75
N GLU A 268 2.83 18.11 17.56
CA GLU A 268 4.00 17.25 17.36
C GLU A 268 3.93 16.45 16.05
N VAL A 269 2.73 15.97 15.67
CA VAL A 269 2.52 15.29 14.38
C VAL A 269 2.70 16.25 13.21
N LEU A 270 2.18 17.48 13.30
CA LEU A 270 2.39 18.51 12.28
C LEU A 270 3.86 18.89 12.15
N GLU A 271 4.59 18.97 13.26
CA GLU A 271 6.03 19.24 13.23
C GLU A 271 6.80 18.09 12.56
N GLN A 272 6.43 16.83 12.82
CA GLN A 272 6.98 15.69 12.08
C GLN A 272 6.72 15.80 10.57
N TYR A 273 5.57 16.33 10.14
CA TYR A 273 5.29 16.57 8.72
C TYR A 273 6.25 17.62 8.16
N ARG A 274 6.36 18.79 8.82
CA ARG A 274 7.25 19.89 8.42
C ARG A 274 8.70 19.44 8.29
N LEU A 275 9.21 18.73 9.29
CA LEU A 275 10.60 18.26 9.33
C LEU A 275 10.92 17.22 8.25
N ASN A 276 9.91 16.56 7.69
CA ASN A 276 10.10 15.51 6.69
C ASN A 276 9.53 15.86 5.30
N GLU A 277 9.06 17.09 5.06
CA GLU A 277 8.53 17.50 3.74
C GLU A 277 9.51 17.18 2.62
N GLY A 278 10.79 17.59 2.75
CA GLY A 278 11.80 17.31 1.74
C GLY A 278 11.90 15.83 1.39
N LYS A 279 11.87 14.94 2.39
CA LYS A 279 11.90 13.49 2.18
C LYS A 279 10.62 12.98 1.52
N ILE A 280 9.46 13.42 1.98
CA ILE A 280 8.14 13.01 1.47
C ILE A 280 7.95 13.44 0.01
N LEU A 281 8.52 14.59 -0.36
CA LEU A 281 8.46 15.16 -1.70
C LEU A 281 9.59 14.69 -2.62
N GLY A 282 10.50 13.84 -2.15
CA GLY A 282 11.68 13.42 -2.91
C GLY A 282 12.68 14.56 -3.18
N HIS A 283 12.60 15.64 -2.41
CA HIS A 283 13.50 16.79 -2.41
C HIS A 283 14.53 16.66 -1.28
N ASP A 284 15.48 15.74 -1.40
CA ASP A 284 16.69 15.83 -0.57
C ASP A 284 17.94 15.90 -1.47
N LYS A 285 18.41 17.13 -1.68
CA LYS A 285 19.61 17.49 -2.46
C LYS A 285 20.69 18.14 -1.59
N LYS A 286 20.63 18.08 -0.25
CA LYS A 286 21.66 18.70 0.60
C LYS A 286 22.24 17.74 1.64
N GLY A 287 23.40 17.19 1.28
CA GLY A 287 24.40 16.73 2.24
C GLY A 287 24.17 15.31 2.76
N THR A 288 24.56 14.32 1.96
CA THR A 288 24.74 12.94 2.36
C THR A 288 25.63 12.87 3.62
N LYS A 289 25.04 12.67 4.80
CA LYS A 289 25.78 12.04 5.91
C LYS A 289 25.71 10.54 5.68
N HIS A 290 26.85 9.93 5.37
CA HIS A 290 26.96 8.47 5.36
C HIS A 290 26.58 7.92 6.74
N ILE A 291 25.54 7.11 6.81
CA ILE A 291 25.17 6.39 8.02
C ILE A 291 26.26 5.37 8.32
N THR A 292 26.77 5.42 9.54
CA THR A 292 27.87 4.57 9.98
C THR A 292 27.35 3.18 10.37
N LYS A 293 28.23 2.18 10.46
CA LYS A 293 27.87 0.85 11.01
C LYS A 293 27.32 0.96 12.45
N GLU A 294 27.72 1.98 13.18
CA GLU A 294 27.27 2.28 14.54
C GLU A 294 25.80 2.71 14.59
N ASP A 295 25.36 3.52 13.63
CA ASP A 295 23.97 3.94 13.51
C ASP A 295 23.05 2.76 13.14
N LYS A 296 23.52 1.88 12.24
CA LYS A 296 22.81 0.62 11.91
C LYS A 296 22.70 -0.32 13.11
N SER A 297 23.75 -0.42 13.92
CA SER A 297 23.75 -1.21 15.16
C SER A 297 22.81 -0.62 16.22
N LYS A 298 22.77 0.71 16.38
CA LYS A 298 21.81 1.38 17.28
C LYS A 298 20.37 1.14 16.88
N VAL A 299 20.07 1.16 15.58
CA VAL A 299 18.71 0.87 15.09
C VAL A 299 18.37 -0.60 15.32
N LYS A 300 19.24 -1.56 14.99
CA LYS A 300 19.02 -2.99 15.29
C LYS A 300 18.72 -3.24 16.77
N LYS A 301 19.50 -2.61 17.66
CA LYS A 301 19.32 -2.69 19.11
C LYS A 301 18.02 -2.02 19.60
N THR A 302 17.57 -0.96 18.93
CA THR A 302 16.30 -0.27 19.23
C THR A 302 15.09 -1.08 18.73
N LEU A 303 15.29 -1.88 17.69
CA LEU A 303 14.26 -2.72 17.09
C LEU A 303 14.23 -4.15 17.64
N ASP A 304 15.10 -4.51 18.59
CA ASP A 304 15.24 -5.86 19.16
C ASP A 304 15.51 -6.94 18.06
N LEU A 305 16.27 -6.57 17.01
CA LEU A 305 16.56 -7.40 15.82
C LEU A 305 17.93 -8.13 15.87
N ASP A 306 18.45 -8.39 17.07
CA ASP A 306 19.71 -9.12 17.28
C ASP A 306 19.52 -10.65 17.29
#